data_AF-A0A1J8PII7-F1
#
_entry.id   AF-A0A1J8PII7-F1
#
_cell.length_a   1.000
_cell.length_b   1.000
_cell.length_c   1.000
_cell.angle_alpha   90.00
_cell.angle_beta   90.00
_cell.angle_gamma   90.00
#
_symmetry.space_group_name_H-M   'P 1'
#
loop_
_entity.id
_entity.type
_entity.pdbx_description
1 polymer ?
#
loop_
_entity_poly.entity_id
_entity_poly.type
_entity_poly.pdbx_seq_one_letter_code
_entity_poly.pdbx_strand_id
1 'polypeptide(L)'
;MKPDHTQIQFDPTAASDTRPHADPVAWKIIRTFATTEMSLPNAERGLQAHLGDRYVDSDWRPALNAVINAEEDMEMASNAIDALKQAACRRTGLRIRIPARPRSDQLSSAEAELMQSVNDLKARNRIFGELPTIDELLDPAEERDMGEFSAFEGSGDKAIADEVRREIAVANGKVIDVDSDDDNDDVDDAHSLITRTDLFDLCQRIEAGCMQFGDPQFSLNLSVQLRIFRGTLRREELMTVKQSSLDQFFSV
;
A
#
# COMPACT_ATOMS: atom_id res chain seq x y z
N MET A 1 -15.54 66.13 15.35
CA MET A 1 -16.66 65.28 15.79
C MET A 1 -16.76 64.11 14.83
N LYS A 2 -16.48 62.89 15.30
CA LYS A 2 -16.67 61.64 14.56
C LYS A 2 -18.13 61.20 14.72
N PRO A 3 -18.83 60.77 13.67
CA PRO A 3 -19.96 59.89 13.83
C PRO A 3 -19.44 58.45 13.81
N ASP A 4 -19.29 57.88 15.01
CA ASP A 4 -19.51 56.45 15.20
C ASP A 4 -20.99 56.18 14.96
N HIS A 5 -21.30 55.08 14.27
CA HIS A 5 -22.45 54.17 14.50
C HIS A 5 -22.60 53.24 13.28
N THR A 6 -21.69 52.28 13.13
CA THR A 6 -21.97 51.08 12.35
C THR A 6 -22.69 50.10 13.27
N GLN A 7 -24.02 50.25 13.39
CA GLN A 7 -24.85 49.16 13.87
C GLN A 7 -24.89 48.10 12.77
N ILE A 8 -24.10 47.04 12.95
CA ILE A 8 -24.23 45.82 12.16
C ILE A 8 -25.53 45.15 12.62
N GLN A 9 -26.61 45.37 11.87
CA GLN A 9 -27.79 44.52 11.95
C GLN A 9 -27.35 43.09 11.68
N PHE A 10 -27.44 42.22 12.69
CA PHE A 10 -27.41 40.79 12.48
C PHE A 10 -28.74 40.40 11.84
N ASP A 11 -28.69 40.14 10.53
CA ASP A 11 -29.77 39.44 9.84
C ASP A 11 -29.89 38.02 10.42
N PRO A 12 -31.04 37.61 10.99
CA PRO A 12 -31.23 36.26 11.51
C PRO A 12 -31.47 35.23 10.40
N THR A 13 -31.34 35.64 9.13
CA THR A 13 -31.51 34.80 7.94
C THR A 13 -30.15 34.37 7.38
N ALA A 14 -29.19 34.07 8.26
CA ALA A 14 -28.01 33.34 7.85
C ALA A 14 -28.48 31.93 7.45
N ALA A 15 -28.62 31.73 6.15
CA ALA A 15 -28.98 30.48 5.52
C ALA A 15 -28.29 29.33 6.25
N SER A 16 -29.09 28.53 6.96
CA SER A 16 -28.66 27.29 7.59
C SER A 16 -27.95 26.49 6.52
N ASP A 17 -26.62 26.42 6.64
CA ASP A 17 -25.77 25.67 5.73
C ASP A 17 -26.35 24.26 5.69
N THR A 18 -26.98 23.89 4.57
CA THR A 18 -27.87 22.71 4.42
C THR A 18 -27.13 21.38 4.55
N ARG A 19 -25.88 21.42 4.99
CA ARG A 19 -24.96 20.31 5.09
C ARG A 19 -25.13 19.65 6.46
N PRO A 20 -25.51 18.35 6.52
CA PRO A 20 -25.70 17.63 7.78
C PRO A 20 -24.47 17.75 8.70
N HIS A 21 -23.27 17.68 8.12
CA HIS A 21 -21.99 17.74 8.82
C HIS A 21 -21.59 19.14 9.31
N ALA A 22 -22.34 20.19 8.95
CA ALA A 22 -22.18 21.53 9.51
C ALA A 22 -23.19 21.81 10.65
N ASP A 23 -24.09 20.87 10.94
CA ASP A 23 -25.14 21.05 11.93
C ASP A 23 -24.55 21.01 13.37
N PRO A 24 -24.59 22.13 14.11
CA PRO A 24 -24.00 22.20 15.44
C PRO A 24 -24.74 21.35 16.48
N VAL A 25 -26.03 21.07 16.27
CA VAL A 25 -26.84 20.24 17.17
C VAL A 25 -26.53 18.76 16.94
N ALA A 26 -26.29 18.34 15.70
CA ALA A 26 -25.83 16.98 15.41
C ALA A 26 -24.47 16.68 16.07
N TRP A 27 -23.51 17.61 15.99
CA TRP A 27 -22.24 17.49 16.70
C TRP A 27 -22.38 17.51 18.23
N LYS A 28 -23.40 18.18 18.77
CA LYS A 28 -23.72 18.14 20.20
C LYS A 28 -24.18 16.75 20.63
N ILE A 29 -24.94 16.03 19.80
CA ILE A 29 -25.37 14.66 20.05
C ILE A 29 -24.16 13.72 20.11
N ILE A 30 -23.23 13.83 19.14
CA ILE A 30 -21.96 13.09 19.15
C ILE A 30 -21.13 13.39 20.41
N ARG A 31 -21.05 14.66 20.82
CA ARG A 31 -20.34 15.02 22.06
C ARG A 31 -21.00 14.43 23.31
N THR A 32 -22.34 14.39 23.33
CA THR A 32 -23.09 13.77 24.44
C THR A 32 -22.84 12.27 24.48
N PHE A 33 -22.71 11.62 23.33
CA PHE A 33 -22.30 10.21 23.24
C PHE A 33 -20.88 9.97 23.77
N ALA A 34 -19.95 10.92 23.57
CA ALA A 34 -18.58 10.81 24.09
C ALA A 34 -18.45 11.08 25.60
N THR A 35 -19.36 11.87 26.19
CA THR A 35 -19.27 12.29 27.60
C THR A 35 -20.22 11.58 28.55
N THR A 36 -21.21 10.86 28.01
CA THR A 36 -22.25 10.17 28.78
C THR A 36 -22.23 8.68 28.43
N GLU A 37 -22.67 7.80 29.33
CA GLU A 37 -22.89 6.36 29.07
C GLU A 37 -24.08 6.10 28.12
N MET A 38 -24.20 6.88 27.05
CA MET A 38 -25.18 6.68 26.01
C MET A 38 -24.70 5.54 25.11
N SER A 39 -25.57 4.56 24.82
CA SER A 39 -25.24 3.51 23.86
C SER A 39 -25.26 4.03 22.40
N LEU A 40 -24.42 3.48 21.52
CA LEU A 40 -24.38 3.81 20.09
C LEU A 40 -25.77 3.89 19.41
N PRO A 41 -26.70 2.92 19.60
CA PRO A 41 -28.02 2.99 18.97
C PRO A 41 -28.87 4.19 19.42
N ASN A 42 -28.64 4.71 20.62
CA ASN A 42 -29.33 5.90 21.12
C ASN A 42 -28.74 7.19 20.52
N ALA A 43 -27.41 7.22 20.31
CA ALA A 43 -26.74 8.32 19.62
C ALA A 43 -27.18 8.40 18.15
N GLU A 44 -27.21 7.27 17.44
CA GLU A 44 -27.70 7.17 16.07
C GLU A 44 -29.17 7.58 15.94
N ARG A 45 -30.04 7.11 16.85
CA ARG A 45 -31.44 7.53 16.89
C ARG A 45 -31.58 9.04 17.13
N GLY A 46 -30.74 9.62 17.98
CA GLY A 46 -30.69 11.06 18.20
C GLY A 46 -30.30 11.84 16.93
N LEU A 47 -29.28 11.37 16.22
CA LEU A 47 -28.85 11.96 14.95
C LEU A 47 -29.93 11.82 13.88
N GLN A 48 -30.56 10.65 13.76
CA GLN A 48 -31.61 10.40 12.78
C GLN A 48 -32.87 11.22 13.09
N ALA A 49 -33.26 11.36 14.36
CA ALA A 49 -34.39 12.19 14.76
C ALA A 49 -34.15 13.69 14.47
N HIS A 50 -32.91 14.16 14.65
CA HIS A 50 -32.54 15.57 14.43
C HIS A 50 -32.32 15.91 12.95
N LEU A 51 -31.68 15.01 12.20
CA LEU A 51 -31.32 15.24 10.80
C LEU A 51 -32.39 14.74 9.82
N GLY A 52 -33.25 13.81 10.23
CA GLY A 52 -34.30 13.22 9.40
C GLY A 52 -33.73 12.61 8.12
N ASP A 53 -34.33 12.95 6.98
CA ASP A 53 -33.90 12.51 5.64
C ASP A 53 -32.50 12.99 5.23
N ARG A 54 -31.90 13.91 6.02
CA ARG A 54 -30.53 14.40 5.81
C ARG A 54 -29.48 13.54 6.52
N TYR A 55 -29.90 12.57 7.34
CA TYR A 55 -28.99 11.63 7.99
C TYR A 55 -28.44 10.64 6.97
N VAL A 56 -27.11 10.61 6.83
CA VAL A 56 -26.39 9.62 6.05
C VAL A 56 -25.40 8.95 6.97
N ASP A 57 -25.64 7.68 7.28
CA ASP A 57 -24.84 6.90 8.22
C ASP A 57 -23.33 6.93 7.87
N SER A 58 -22.98 6.78 6.59
CA SER A 58 -21.58 6.85 6.13
C SER A 58 -20.89 8.19 6.43
N ASP A 59 -21.63 9.29 6.48
CA ASP A 59 -21.08 10.62 6.77
C ASP A 59 -20.79 10.79 8.27
N TRP A 60 -21.43 10.01 9.15
CA TRP A 60 -21.33 10.11 10.61
C TRP A 60 -20.56 8.96 11.27
N ARG A 61 -20.43 7.80 10.61
CA ARG A 61 -19.63 6.66 11.08
C ARG A 61 -18.22 7.02 11.56
N PRO A 62 -17.44 7.87 10.86
CA PRO A 62 -16.10 8.24 11.35
C PRO A 62 -16.14 8.92 12.73
N ALA A 63 -17.17 9.74 12.99
CA ALA A 63 -17.32 10.42 14.28
C ALA A 63 -17.79 9.46 15.39
N LEU A 64 -18.69 8.51 15.06
CA LEU A 64 -19.15 7.49 16.00
C LEU A 64 -18.02 6.50 16.35
N ASN A 65 -17.26 6.05 15.36
CA ASN A 65 -16.11 5.17 15.57
C ASN A 65 -15.00 5.85 16.35
N ALA A 66 -14.78 7.16 16.16
CA ALA A 66 -13.80 7.90 16.95
C ALA A 66 -14.11 7.89 18.45
N VAL A 67 -15.40 7.88 18.82
CA VAL A 67 -15.83 7.76 20.22
C VAL A 67 -15.68 6.33 20.73
N ILE A 68 -16.05 5.33 19.92
CA ILE A 68 -15.93 3.92 20.28
C ILE A 68 -14.47 3.50 20.47
N ASN A 69 -13.59 3.94 19.56
CA ASN A 69 -12.17 3.59 19.56
C ASN A 69 -11.35 4.36 20.60
N ALA A 70 -11.94 5.37 21.25
CA ALA A 70 -11.25 6.12 22.28
C ALA A 70 -11.19 5.37 23.63
N GLU A 71 -11.76 4.15 23.73
CA GLU A 71 -11.64 3.23 24.89
C GLU A 71 -11.66 3.97 26.25
N GLU A 72 -12.72 4.75 26.50
CA GLU A 72 -12.97 5.53 27.73
C GLU A 72 -12.11 6.81 27.93
N ASP A 73 -11.22 7.15 27.01
CA ASP A 73 -10.49 8.42 27.01
C ASP A 73 -11.36 9.56 26.44
N MET A 74 -12.02 10.27 27.36
CA MET A 74 -12.88 11.41 27.04
C MET A 74 -12.12 12.57 26.35
N GLU A 75 -10.84 12.77 26.66
CA GLU A 75 -10.04 13.81 26.02
C GLU A 75 -9.69 13.43 24.59
N MET A 76 -9.30 12.17 24.36
CA MET A 76 -9.02 11.64 23.02
C MET A 76 -10.27 11.68 22.14
N ALA A 77 -11.43 11.26 22.67
CA ALA A 77 -12.70 11.31 21.96
C ALA A 77 -13.09 12.76 21.60
N SER A 78 -12.95 13.70 22.54
CA SER A 78 -13.27 15.12 22.30
C SER A 78 -12.34 15.74 21.25
N ASN A 79 -11.04 15.46 21.31
CA ASN A 79 -10.06 15.94 20.35
C ASN A 79 -10.33 15.39 18.94
N ALA A 80 -10.67 14.10 18.83
CA ALA A 80 -11.02 13.49 17.55
C ALA A 80 -12.32 14.08 16.98
N ILE A 81 -13.34 14.31 17.81
CA ILE A 81 -14.60 14.95 17.40
C ILE A 81 -14.33 16.38 16.90
N ASP A 82 -13.55 17.19 17.61
CA ASP A 82 -13.28 18.56 17.21
C ASP A 82 -12.42 18.62 15.94
N ALA A 83 -11.47 17.70 15.75
CA ALA A 83 -10.73 17.57 14.50
C ALA A 83 -11.65 17.21 13.32
N LEU A 84 -12.57 16.25 13.51
CA LEU A 84 -13.54 15.85 12.49
C LEU A 84 -14.55 16.97 12.18
N LYS A 85 -14.99 17.70 13.21
CA LYS A 85 -15.85 18.87 13.05
C LYS A 85 -15.15 19.97 12.25
N GLN A 86 -13.89 20.26 12.55
CA GLN A 86 -13.09 21.22 11.79
C GLN A 86 -12.89 20.77 10.34
N ALA A 87 -12.59 19.50 10.11
CA ALA A 87 -12.45 18.93 8.76
C ALA A 87 -13.78 19.01 7.98
N ALA A 88 -14.90 18.74 8.63
CA ALA A 88 -16.23 18.87 8.07
C ALA A 88 -16.58 20.33 7.71
N CYS A 89 -16.25 21.30 8.56
CA CYS A 89 -16.42 22.73 8.25
C CYS A 89 -15.54 23.18 7.08
N ARG A 90 -14.34 22.59 6.92
CA ARG A 90 -13.41 22.90 5.82
C ARG A 90 -13.77 22.22 4.50
N ARG A 91 -14.65 21.21 4.49
CA ARG A 91 -15.20 20.64 3.27
C ARG A 91 -16.13 21.66 2.61
N THR A 92 -15.56 22.57 1.83
CA THR A 92 -16.31 23.32 0.83
C THR A 92 -16.99 22.32 -0.09
N GLY A 93 -18.27 22.55 -0.40
CA GLY A 93 -19.19 21.55 -0.95
C GLY A 93 -18.92 21.06 -2.38
N LEU A 94 -17.67 20.81 -2.77
CA LEU A 94 -17.35 20.01 -3.96
C LEU A 94 -17.59 18.52 -3.64
N ARG A 95 -18.87 18.17 -3.48
CA ARG A 95 -19.34 16.80 -3.71
C ARG A 95 -19.30 16.61 -5.23
N ILE A 96 -18.15 16.18 -5.77
CA ILE A 96 -18.12 15.57 -7.10
C ILE A 96 -18.92 14.29 -6.97
N ARG A 97 -20.25 14.37 -7.13
CA ARG A 97 -21.05 13.21 -7.46
C ARG A 97 -20.58 12.80 -8.85
N ILE A 98 -19.64 11.87 -8.91
CA ILE A 98 -19.34 11.16 -10.14
C ILE A 98 -20.65 10.41 -10.44
N PRO A 99 -21.43 10.78 -11.47
CA PRO A 99 -22.56 9.96 -11.90
C PRO A 99 -21.98 8.57 -12.22
N ALA A 100 -22.71 7.49 -11.93
CA ALA A 100 -22.30 6.16 -12.37
C ALA A 100 -21.90 6.26 -13.85
N ARG A 101 -20.60 6.19 -14.12
CA ARG A 101 -20.05 6.52 -15.42
C ARG A 101 -20.65 5.47 -16.35
N PRO A 102 -21.40 5.84 -17.40
CA PRO A 102 -21.79 4.86 -18.40
C PRO A 102 -20.50 4.18 -18.87
N ARG A 103 -20.48 2.83 -18.94
CA ARG A 103 -19.33 2.08 -19.47
C ARG A 103 -18.91 2.79 -20.75
N SER A 104 -17.71 3.37 -20.75
CA SER A 104 -17.28 4.11 -21.92
C SER A 104 -17.10 3.11 -23.06
N ASP A 105 -17.40 3.53 -24.30
CA ASP A 105 -17.18 2.69 -25.48
C ASP A 105 -15.72 2.21 -25.56
N GLN A 106 -14.79 2.98 -25.00
CA GLN A 106 -13.38 2.62 -24.84
C GLN A 106 -13.17 1.41 -23.92
N LEU A 107 -13.86 1.34 -22.77
CA LEU A 107 -13.77 0.19 -21.86
C LEU A 107 -14.34 -1.05 -22.54
N SER A 108 -15.48 -0.93 -23.21
CA SER A 108 -16.08 -2.04 -23.96
C SER A 108 -15.18 -2.52 -25.10
N SER A 109 -14.51 -1.61 -25.81
CA SER A 109 -13.53 -1.96 -26.87
C SER A 109 -12.31 -2.67 -26.29
N ALA A 110 -11.74 -2.14 -25.20
CA ALA A 110 -10.58 -2.75 -24.55
C ALA A 110 -10.91 -4.13 -23.96
N GLU A 111 -12.09 -4.29 -23.35
CA GLU A 111 -12.62 -5.56 -22.84
C GLU A 111 -12.75 -6.60 -23.98
N ALA A 112 -13.28 -6.18 -25.13
CA ALA A 112 -13.38 -7.03 -26.31
C ALA A 112 -12.02 -7.41 -26.91
N GLU A 113 -11.08 -6.46 -27.01
CA GLU A 113 -9.71 -6.70 -27.50
C GLU A 113 -8.94 -7.66 -26.58
N LEU A 114 -9.10 -7.51 -25.27
CA LEU A 114 -8.53 -8.41 -24.29
C LEU A 114 -9.08 -9.83 -24.48
N MET A 115 -10.41 -9.98 -24.50
CA MET A 115 -11.02 -11.30 -24.69
C MET A 115 -10.71 -11.93 -26.04
N GLN A 116 -10.55 -11.12 -27.10
CA GLN A 116 -10.08 -11.62 -28.39
C GLN A 116 -8.66 -12.20 -28.27
N SER A 117 -7.77 -11.50 -27.56
CA SER A 117 -6.40 -11.97 -27.31
C SER A 117 -6.38 -13.29 -26.51
N VAL A 118 -7.23 -13.42 -25.50
CA VAL A 118 -7.38 -14.66 -24.71
C VAL A 118 -7.91 -15.81 -25.59
N ASN A 119 -8.89 -15.54 -26.46
CA ASN A 119 -9.40 -16.52 -27.41
C ASN A 119 -8.32 -16.97 -28.41
N ASP A 120 -7.53 -16.04 -28.94
CA ASP A 120 -6.42 -16.36 -29.84
C ASP A 120 -5.36 -17.23 -29.15
N LEU A 121 -5.06 -16.96 -27.88
CA LEU A 121 -4.16 -17.78 -27.07
C LEU A 121 -4.72 -19.20 -26.88
N LYS A 122 -6.02 -19.33 -26.61
CA LYS A 122 -6.68 -20.64 -26.51
C LYS A 122 -6.68 -21.39 -27.84
N ALA A 123 -6.96 -20.72 -28.96
CA ALA A 123 -6.90 -21.32 -30.30
C ALA A 123 -5.50 -21.84 -30.65
N ARG A 124 -4.45 -21.23 -30.08
CA ARG A 124 -3.06 -21.67 -30.21
C ARG A 124 -2.62 -22.69 -29.15
N ASN A 125 -3.57 -23.24 -28.37
CA ASN A 125 -3.33 -24.19 -27.27
C ASN A 125 -2.34 -23.66 -26.21
N ARG A 126 -2.35 -22.34 -25.93
CA ARG A 126 -1.54 -21.72 -24.88
C ARG A 126 -2.27 -21.63 -23.54
N ILE A 127 -3.59 -21.73 -23.55
CA ILE A 127 -4.45 -21.78 -22.36
C ILE A 127 -5.12 -23.15 -22.36
N PHE A 128 -5.01 -23.87 -21.24
CA PHE A 128 -5.62 -25.18 -21.07
C PHE A 128 -6.86 -25.07 -20.18
N GLY A 129 -7.91 -25.83 -20.50
CA GLY A 129 -9.15 -25.84 -19.74
C GLY A 129 -10.17 -24.79 -20.18
N GLU A 130 -11.06 -24.44 -19.25
CA GLU A 130 -12.10 -23.43 -19.47
C GLU A 130 -11.48 -22.03 -19.63
N LEU A 131 -12.15 -21.15 -20.38
CA LEU A 131 -11.67 -19.78 -20.56
C LEU A 131 -11.97 -19.00 -19.28
N PRO A 132 -10.97 -18.36 -18.65
CA PRO A 132 -11.23 -17.49 -17.52
C PRO A 132 -12.07 -16.29 -17.97
N THR A 133 -12.97 -15.86 -17.09
CA THR A 133 -13.75 -14.63 -17.28
C THR A 133 -12.89 -13.40 -17.08
N ILE A 134 -13.34 -12.23 -17.55
CA ILE A 134 -12.64 -10.96 -17.31
C ILE A 134 -12.44 -10.69 -15.82
N ASP A 135 -13.45 -10.99 -15.01
CA ASP A 135 -13.35 -10.78 -13.57
C ASP A 135 -12.31 -11.71 -12.93
N GLU A 136 -12.23 -12.98 -13.37
CA GLU A 136 -11.19 -13.92 -12.94
C GLU A 136 -9.78 -13.53 -13.41
N LEU A 137 -9.65 -12.86 -14.57
CA LEU A 137 -8.38 -12.34 -15.05
C LEU A 137 -7.90 -11.11 -14.29
N LEU A 138 -8.83 -10.28 -13.82
CA LEU A 138 -8.53 -9.05 -13.09
C LEU A 138 -8.37 -9.27 -11.58
N ASP A 139 -9.03 -10.29 -11.05
CA ASP A 139 -9.03 -10.62 -9.63
C ASP A 139 -9.08 -12.14 -9.44
N PRO A 140 -7.95 -12.82 -9.71
CA PRO A 140 -7.87 -14.28 -9.64
C PRO A 140 -8.09 -14.76 -8.20
N ALA A 141 -8.79 -15.88 -8.04
CA ALA A 141 -9.11 -16.43 -6.73
C ALA A 141 -7.86 -16.78 -5.92
N GLU A 142 -6.78 -17.12 -6.60
CA GLU A 142 -5.46 -17.43 -6.04
C GLU A 142 -4.81 -16.22 -5.37
N GLU A 143 -5.06 -14.99 -5.84
CA GLU A 143 -4.56 -13.76 -5.19
C GLU A 143 -5.39 -13.37 -3.97
N ARG A 144 -6.65 -13.81 -3.89
CA ARG A 144 -7.54 -13.56 -2.74
C ARG A 144 -7.21 -14.45 -1.55
N ASP A 145 -6.69 -15.65 -1.80
CA ASP A 145 -6.23 -16.58 -0.77
C ASP A 145 -4.73 -16.46 -0.55
N MET A 146 -4.28 -15.25 -0.22
CA MET A 146 -3.07 -15.12 0.60
C MET A 146 -3.45 -15.60 1.99
N GLY A 147 -3.45 -16.93 2.17
CA GLY A 147 -3.70 -17.60 3.44
C GLY A 147 -2.96 -16.85 4.55
N GLU A 148 -3.66 -16.67 5.68
CA GLU A 148 -3.19 -15.97 6.88
C GLU A 148 -1.68 -16.13 6.97
N PHE A 149 -0.93 -15.09 6.57
CA PHE A 149 0.52 -15.14 6.57
C PHE A 149 0.88 -15.46 8.00
N SER A 150 1.18 -16.72 8.28
CA SER A 150 1.63 -17.17 9.58
C SER A 150 2.79 -16.24 9.86
N ALA A 151 2.58 -15.33 10.83
CA ALA A 151 3.55 -14.31 11.19
C ALA A 151 4.89 -15.01 11.16
N PHE A 152 5.79 -14.59 10.27
CA PHE A 152 7.03 -15.28 9.95
C PHE A 152 7.79 -15.57 11.25
N GLU A 153 7.50 -16.72 11.85
CA GLU A 153 8.01 -17.16 13.14
C GLU A 153 9.30 -17.90 12.84
N GLY A 154 10.23 -17.13 12.31
CA GLY A 154 11.43 -17.63 11.68
C GLY A 154 12.44 -16.51 11.50
N SER A 155 12.91 -15.95 12.62
CA SER A 155 14.03 -15.00 12.67
C SER A 155 13.73 -13.54 12.26
N GLY A 156 12.60 -13.00 12.74
CA GLY A 156 12.32 -11.57 12.70
C GLY A 156 13.41 -10.74 13.38
N ASP A 157 13.87 -9.70 12.69
CA ASP A 157 14.77 -8.58 13.03
C ASP A 157 16.07 -8.85 13.81
N LYS A 158 16.05 -9.72 14.81
CA LYS A 158 17.18 -10.09 15.66
C LYS A 158 18.28 -10.81 14.90
N ALA A 159 17.95 -11.76 14.01
CA ALA A 159 18.95 -12.44 13.19
C ALA A 159 19.62 -11.49 12.20
N ILE A 160 18.85 -10.54 11.66
CA ILE A 160 19.37 -9.47 10.79
C ILE A 160 20.28 -8.54 11.59
N ALA A 161 19.87 -8.15 12.80
CA ALA A 161 20.68 -7.31 13.68
C ALA A 161 21.96 -8.01 14.17
N ASP A 162 21.93 -9.33 14.38
CA ASP A 162 23.10 -10.11 14.78
C ASP A 162 24.09 -10.25 13.62
N GLU A 163 23.60 -10.46 12.40
CA GLU A 163 24.44 -10.52 11.20
C GLU A 163 25.09 -9.17 10.86
N VAL A 164 24.32 -8.08 10.93
CA VAL A 164 24.87 -6.72 10.75
C VAL A 164 25.92 -6.40 11.80
N ARG A 165 25.71 -6.81 13.07
CA ARG A 165 26.72 -6.64 14.12
C ARG A 165 27.98 -7.47 13.87
N ARG A 166 27.84 -8.67 13.32
CA ARG A 166 28.96 -9.54 12.92
C ARG A 166 29.78 -8.89 11.81
N GLU A 167 29.15 -8.39 10.76
CA GLU A 167 29.84 -7.69 9.67
C GLU A 167 30.55 -6.41 10.15
N ILE A 168 29.91 -5.62 11.01
CA ILE A 168 30.54 -4.42 11.61
C ILE A 168 31.75 -4.80 12.47
N ALA A 169 31.71 -5.92 13.19
CA ALA A 169 32.85 -6.37 14.01
C ALA A 169 34.03 -6.86 13.14
N VAL A 170 33.75 -7.51 12.01
CA VAL A 170 34.75 -7.92 11.01
C VAL A 170 35.36 -6.70 10.32
N ALA A 171 34.53 -5.74 9.88
CA ALA A 171 34.98 -4.51 9.22
C ALA A 171 35.82 -3.59 10.14
N ASN A 172 35.55 -3.60 11.45
CA ASN A 172 36.30 -2.83 12.44
C ASN A 172 37.59 -3.54 12.92
N GLY A 173 38.02 -4.62 12.26
CA GLY A 173 39.35 -5.21 12.48
C GLY A 173 39.55 -5.90 13.83
N LYS A 174 38.47 -6.33 14.50
CA LYS A 174 38.58 -7.15 15.72
C LYS A 174 38.61 -8.63 15.32
N VAL A 175 39.72 -9.02 14.69
CA VAL A 175 40.04 -10.40 14.30
C VAL A 175 40.34 -11.21 15.57
N ILE A 176 39.67 -12.35 15.72
CA ILE A 176 40.13 -13.42 16.59
C ILE A 176 41.28 -14.07 15.83
N ASP A 177 42.47 -13.98 16.40
CA ASP A 177 43.70 -14.57 15.91
C ASP A 177 43.51 -16.08 15.74
N VAL A 178 43.58 -16.55 14.50
CA VAL A 178 43.73 -17.97 14.18
C VAL A 178 44.97 -18.05 13.30
N ASP A 179 46.11 -18.23 13.97
CA ASP A 179 47.34 -18.71 13.37
C ASP A 179 47.05 -19.99 12.58
N SER A 180 47.21 -19.93 11.27
CA SER A 180 47.57 -21.12 10.50
C SER A 180 48.43 -20.68 9.33
N ASP A 181 49.72 -20.77 9.60
CA ASP A 181 50.82 -20.81 8.65
C ASP A 181 50.63 -21.99 7.68
N ASP A 182 50.48 -21.72 6.39
CA ASP A 182 50.83 -22.66 5.33
C ASP A 182 51.16 -21.87 4.06
N ASP A 183 52.47 -21.70 3.84
CA ASP A 183 53.07 -21.23 2.61
C ASP A 183 52.67 -22.17 1.45
N ASN A 184 51.88 -21.65 0.51
CA ASN A 184 52.02 -22.06 -0.88
C ASN A 184 51.86 -20.84 -1.79
N ASP A 185 53.02 -20.39 -2.27
CA ASP A 185 53.15 -19.65 -3.50
C ASP A 185 52.57 -20.48 -4.65
N ASP A 186 51.40 -20.10 -5.16
CA ASP A 186 51.05 -20.33 -6.56
C ASP A 186 50.36 -19.07 -7.08
N VAL A 187 51.19 -18.23 -7.70
CA VAL A 187 50.80 -17.17 -8.62
C VAL A 187 50.08 -17.79 -9.81
N ASP A 188 48.76 -17.85 -9.74
CA ASP A 188 47.94 -18.07 -10.94
C ASP A 188 47.19 -16.79 -11.31
N ASP A 189 47.53 -16.32 -12.51
CA ASP A 189 46.94 -15.22 -13.27
C ASP A 189 45.47 -15.53 -13.61
N ALA A 190 44.61 -15.51 -12.60
CA ALA A 190 43.18 -15.48 -12.81
C ALA A 190 42.79 -14.05 -13.17
N HIS A 191 42.82 -13.74 -14.47
CA HIS A 191 41.99 -12.68 -15.04
C HIS A 191 40.68 -12.64 -14.27
N SER A 192 40.37 -11.51 -13.61
CA SER A 192 39.18 -11.35 -12.78
C SER A 192 37.93 -11.59 -13.63
N LEU A 193 37.53 -12.85 -13.73
CA LEU A 193 36.35 -13.28 -14.44
C LEU A 193 35.18 -12.77 -13.60
N ILE A 194 34.55 -11.71 -14.08
CA ILE A 194 33.31 -11.18 -13.49
C ILE A 194 32.37 -12.36 -13.31
N THR A 195 32.10 -12.70 -12.05
CA THR A 195 31.21 -13.80 -11.74
C THR A 195 29.77 -13.39 -12.06
N ARG A 196 28.88 -14.37 -12.20
CA ARG A 196 27.47 -14.08 -12.51
C ARG A 196 26.80 -13.28 -11.38
N THR A 197 27.21 -13.54 -10.14
CA THR A 197 26.81 -12.77 -8.96
C THR A 197 27.30 -11.32 -9.03
N ASP A 198 28.56 -11.09 -9.43
CA ASP A 198 29.08 -9.73 -9.62
C ASP A 198 28.28 -8.94 -10.66
N LEU A 199 27.82 -9.63 -11.71
CA LEU A 199 27.03 -9.04 -12.77
C LEU A 199 25.62 -8.65 -12.29
N PHE A 200 24.99 -9.43 -11.42
CA PHE A 200 23.72 -9.07 -10.78
C PHE A 200 23.87 -7.86 -9.88
N ASP A 201 24.91 -7.86 -9.04
CA ASP A 201 25.20 -6.77 -8.12
C ASP A 201 25.50 -5.48 -8.87
N LEU A 202 26.25 -5.57 -9.97
CA LEU A 202 26.52 -4.43 -10.84
C LEU A 202 25.23 -3.87 -11.44
N CYS A 203 24.32 -4.72 -11.93
CA CYS A 203 23.04 -4.26 -12.46
C CYS A 203 22.22 -3.52 -11.39
N GLN A 204 22.20 -4.03 -10.16
CA GLN A 204 21.48 -3.40 -9.05
C GLN A 204 22.09 -2.05 -8.66
N ARG A 205 23.42 -1.94 -8.63
CA ARG A 205 24.13 -0.68 -8.35
C ARG A 205 23.88 0.36 -9.45
N ILE A 206 23.86 -0.04 -10.72
CA ILE A 206 23.56 0.87 -11.83
C ILE A 206 22.10 1.34 -11.76
N GLU A 207 21.14 0.44 -11.52
CA GLU A 207 19.73 0.80 -11.33
C GLU A 207 19.59 1.85 -10.20
N ALA A 208 20.21 1.61 -9.04
CA ALA A 208 20.17 2.54 -7.91
C ALA A 208 20.83 3.90 -8.22
N GLY A 209 21.97 3.89 -8.92
CA GLY A 209 22.67 5.10 -9.33
C GLY A 209 21.87 5.94 -10.32
N CYS A 210 21.19 5.30 -11.28
CA CYS A 210 20.34 6.00 -12.24
C CYS A 210 19.13 6.66 -11.56
N MET A 211 18.51 5.99 -10.58
CA MET A 211 17.40 6.59 -9.83
C MET A 211 17.83 7.81 -8.98
N GLN A 212 19.09 7.86 -8.54
CA GLN A 212 19.62 8.94 -7.71
C GLN A 212 20.18 10.12 -8.51
N PHE A 213 20.82 9.86 -9.65
CA PHE A 213 21.62 10.85 -10.36
C PHE A 213 21.28 10.99 -11.85
N GLY A 214 20.43 10.12 -12.39
CA GLY A 214 20.16 10.06 -13.83
C GLY A 214 19.00 10.94 -14.28
N ASP A 215 19.01 11.29 -15.56
CA ASP A 215 17.85 11.89 -16.23
C ASP A 215 16.64 10.92 -16.18
N PRO A 216 15.41 11.38 -15.91
CA PRO A 216 14.26 10.48 -15.74
C PRO A 216 13.97 9.59 -16.95
N GLN A 217 14.13 10.09 -18.18
CA GLN A 217 13.84 9.32 -19.39
C GLN A 217 14.93 8.30 -19.67
N PHE A 218 16.20 8.71 -19.53
CA PHE A 218 17.34 7.80 -19.66
C PHE A 218 17.32 6.70 -18.59
N SER A 219 17.04 7.06 -17.34
CA SER A 219 17.02 6.14 -16.20
C SER A 219 15.91 5.10 -16.32
N LEU A 220 14.74 5.50 -16.82
CA LEU A 220 13.65 4.57 -17.08
C LEU A 220 14.02 3.56 -18.15
N ASN A 221 14.57 4.02 -19.28
CA ASN A 221 14.97 3.12 -20.38
C ASN A 221 16.07 2.14 -19.92
N LEU A 222 17.11 2.65 -19.27
CA LEU A 222 18.20 1.84 -18.75
C LEU A 222 17.72 0.82 -17.70
N SER A 223 16.81 1.22 -16.80
CA SER A 223 16.22 0.30 -15.81
C SER A 223 15.42 -0.82 -16.47
N VAL A 224 14.69 -0.53 -17.55
CA VAL A 224 13.98 -1.56 -18.33
C VAL A 224 14.98 -2.55 -18.93
N GLN A 225 16.06 -2.06 -19.55
CA GLN A 225 17.09 -2.93 -20.13
C GLN A 225 17.80 -3.80 -19.08
N LEU A 226 18.16 -3.23 -17.92
CA LEU A 226 18.81 -3.97 -16.84
C LEU A 226 17.91 -5.07 -16.27
N ARG A 227 16.61 -4.80 -16.12
CA ARG A 227 15.64 -5.83 -15.69
C ARG A 227 15.51 -6.97 -16.70
N ILE A 228 15.45 -6.65 -18.00
CA ILE A 228 15.41 -7.66 -19.07
C ILE A 228 16.67 -8.51 -19.01
N PHE A 229 17.84 -7.88 -18.91
CA PHE A 229 19.12 -8.56 -18.85
C PHE A 229 19.23 -9.49 -17.62
N ARG A 230 18.86 -9.01 -16.43
CA ARG A 230 18.79 -9.83 -15.21
C ARG A 230 17.84 -11.01 -15.35
N GLY A 231 16.69 -10.82 -16.02
CA GLY A 231 15.75 -11.89 -16.32
C GLY A 231 16.36 -12.97 -17.21
N THR A 232 17.11 -12.58 -18.24
CA THR A 232 17.86 -13.50 -19.09
C THR A 232 18.92 -14.25 -18.30
N LEU A 233 19.66 -13.56 -17.43
CA LEU A 233 20.68 -14.19 -16.62
C LEU A 233 20.10 -15.26 -15.67
N ARG A 234 18.97 -14.97 -15.02
CA ARG A 234 18.28 -15.95 -14.16
C ARG A 234 17.75 -17.13 -14.94
N ARG A 235 17.21 -16.89 -16.14
CA ARG A 235 16.71 -17.98 -17.01
C ARG A 235 17.82 -18.93 -17.40
N GLU A 236 18.95 -18.40 -17.84
CA GLU A 236 20.12 -19.21 -18.18
C GLU A 236 20.64 -20.01 -16.97
N GLU A 237 20.64 -19.41 -15.77
CA GLU A 237 21.01 -20.12 -14.54
C GLU A 237 20.06 -21.28 -14.24
N LEU A 238 18.74 -21.06 -14.34
CA LEU A 238 17.76 -22.14 -14.17
C LEU A 238 17.89 -23.25 -15.22
N MET A 239 18.35 -22.90 -16.44
CA MET A 239 18.58 -23.88 -17.51
C MET A 239 19.88 -24.67 -17.34
N THR A 240 20.88 -24.13 -16.62
CA THR A 240 22.16 -24.80 -16.38
C THR A 240 22.18 -25.59 -15.07
N VAL A 241 21.32 -25.27 -14.11
CA VAL A 241 21.10 -26.07 -12.91
C VAL A 241 20.48 -27.40 -13.33
N LYS A 242 21.27 -28.47 -13.30
CA LYS A 242 20.77 -29.83 -13.46
C LYS A 242 19.75 -30.09 -12.35
N GLN A 243 18.50 -30.31 -12.75
CA GLN A 243 17.44 -30.74 -11.86
C GLN A 243 17.91 -32.03 -11.16
N SER A 244 18.14 -31.96 -9.85
CA SER A 244 18.43 -33.14 -9.04
C SER A 244 17.18 -34.04 -9.09
N SER A 245 17.32 -35.24 -9.68
CA SER A 245 16.21 -36.19 -9.69
C SER A 245 15.95 -36.67 -8.26
N LEU A 246 14.70 -36.96 -7.93
CA LEU A 246 14.30 -37.50 -6.63
C LEU A 246 15.12 -38.75 -6.25
N ASP A 247 15.62 -39.50 -7.23
CA ASP A 247 16.45 -40.69 -7.02
C ASP A 247 17.78 -40.38 -6.30
N GLN A 248 18.30 -39.15 -6.42
CA GLN A 248 19.50 -38.72 -5.68
C GLN A 248 19.26 -38.55 -4.19
N PHE A 249 18.00 -38.44 -3.74
CA PHE A 249 17.64 -38.32 -2.32
C PHE A 249 17.31 -39.67 -1.67
N PHE A 250 17.11 -40.74 -2.45
CA PHE A 250 16.70 -42.05 -1.93
C PHE A 250 17.78 -43.14 -2.04
N SER A 251 19.00 -42.82 -2.49
CA SER A 251 20.13 -43.75 -2.44
C SER A 251 20.79 -43.74 -1.06
N VAL A 252 20.24 -44.56 -0.16
CA VAL A 252 20.93 -45.06 1.06
C VAL A 252 21.28 -46.52 0.85
#